data_AF-M1MIW6-F1
#
_entry.id   AF-M1MIW6-F1
#
_cell.length_a   1.000
_cell.length_b   1.000
_cell.length_c   1.000
_cell.angle_alpha   90.00
_cell.angle_beta   90.00
_cell.angle_gamma   90.00
#
_symmetry.space_group_name_H-M   'P 1'
#
loop_
_entity.id
_entity.type
_entity.pdbx_description
1 polymer ?
#
loop_
_entity_poly.entity_id
_entity_poly.type
_entity_poly.pdbx_seq_one_letter_code
_entity_poly.pdbx_strand_id
1 'polypeptide(L)'
;MKKKFKIFIAACMALSLLAGCGAKAKAKQPTDSRINGNYYTFTGEEFKNYFNEAVGSGSKINKFEGKKLEINSKYAGAKRTEEDDRYLYIEHVDKNMITAKSQKENGPLLEVSIDFGGGEETKKGSFSEIKYTKGEINDLKKYASAIFDVCEPNVETKQFEEFFDKCFDGRVLTTTQEKEIGDLKITLVSREKLEMTFVPKTQKFK
;
A
#
# COMPACT_ATOMS: atom_id res chain seq x y z
N MET A 1 -46.15 -38.25 3.21
CA MET A 1 -45.74 -37.22 2.23
C MET A 1 -44.37 -37.58 1.66
N LYS A 2 -44.19 -37.29 0.37
CA LYS A 2 -43.38 -38.05 -0.58
C LYS A 2 -41.87 -37.84 -0.39
N LYS A 3 -41.08 -38.92 -0.52
CA LYS A 3 -39.59 -39.01 -0.47
C LYS A 3 -38.84 -38.10 -1.47
N LYS A 4 -39.54 -37.22 -2.19
CA LYS A 4 -39.01 -36.32 -3.22
C LYS A 4 -38.69 -34.90 -2.71
N PHE A 5 -39.05 -34.56 -1.47
CA PHE A 5 -38.84 -33.20 -0.92
C PHE A 5 -37.48 -32.97 -0.25
N LYS A 6 -36.66 -34.02 -0.08
CA LYS A 6 -35.34 -33.91 0.57
C LYS A 6 -34.19 -33.52 -0.39
N ILE A 7 -34.41 -33.61 -1.69
CA ILE A 7 -33.37 -33.27 -2.69
C ILE A 7 -33.31 -31.75 -2.93
N PHE A 8 -34.42 -31.03 -2.77
CA PHE A 8 -34.47 -29.59 -3.06
C PHE A 8 -33.66 -28.74 -2.06
N ILE A 9 -33.57 -29.16 -0.79
CA ILE A 9 -32.82 -28.43 0.24
C ILE A 9 -31.31 -28.71 0.14
N ALA A 10 -30.91 -29.91 -0.29
CA ALA A 10 -29.50 -30.25 -0.48
C ALA A 10 -28.87 -29.51 -1.67
N ALA A 11 -29.62 -29.26 -2.75
CA ALA A 11 -29.15 -28.48 -3.90
C ALA A 11 -28.98 -26.99 -3.55
N CYS A 12 -29.85 -26.43 -2.70
CA CYS A 12 -29.70 -25.05 -2.22
C CYS A 12 -28.54 -24.90 -1.21
N MET A 13 -28.26 -25.91 -0.39
CA MET A 13 -27.09 -25.90 0.51
C MET A 13 -25.76 -26.13 -0.21
N ALA A 14 -25.74 -26.84 -1.35
CA ALA A 14 -24.54 -26.98 -2.18
C ALA A 14 -24.17 -25.66 -2.89
N LEU A 15 -25.15 -24.80 -3.20
CA LEU A 15 -24.91 -23.47 -3.76
C LEU A 15 -24.41 -22.46 -2.71
N SER A 16 -24.80 -22.58 -1.44
CA SER A 16 -24.24 -21.77 -0.36
C SER A 16 -22.88 -22.28 0.16
N LEU A 17 -22.55 -23.56 -0.05
CA LEU A 17 -21.21 -24.11 0.25
C LEU A 17 -20.15 -23.81 -0.82
N LEU A 18 -20.55 -23.45 -2.05
CA LEU A 18 -19.64 -22.94 -3.08
C LEU A 18 -19.42 -21.42 -3.01
N ALA A 19 -20.24 -20.70 -2.24
CA ALA A 19 -20.00 -19.28 -1.95
C ALA A 19 -19.02 -19.06 -0.78
N GLY A 20 -18.58 -20.13 -0.11
CA GLY A 20 -17.84 -20.07 1.15
C GLY A 20 -16.43 -20.65 1.14
N CYS A 21 -15.85 -20.98 -0.02
CA CYS A 21 -14.48 -21.50 -0.09
C CYS A 21 -13.73 -20.86 -1.25
N GLY A 22 -12.99 -19.80 -0.95
CA GLY A 22 -12.16 -19.06 -1.90
C GLY A 22 -12.99 -18.27 -2.89
N ALA A 23 -13.31 -17.01 -2.58
CA ALA A 23 -13.25 -16.01 -3.62
C ALA A 23 -11.86 -16.20 -4.24
N LYS A 24 -11.78 -16.89 -5.38
CA LYS A 24 -10.55 -16.99 -6.16
C LYS A 24 -10.13 -15.54 -6.28
N ALA A 25 -8.99 -15.19 -5.68
CA ALA A 25 -8.37 -13.91 -5.92
C ALA A 25 -8.52 -13.68 -7.42
N LYS A 26 -9.28 -12.64 -7.83
CA LYS A 26 -9.55 -12.42 -9.25
C LYS A 26 -8.18 -12.44 -9.89
N ALA A 27 -7.88 -13.48 -10.67
CA ALA A 27 -6.60 -13.59 -11.32
C ALA A 27 -6.45 -12.29 -12.11
N LYS A 28 -5.46 -11.48 -11.72
CA LYS A 28 -5.26 -10.17 -12.34
C LYS A 28 -5.12 -10.43 -13.84
N GLN A 29 -5.91 -9.74 -14.66
CA GLN A 29 -5.70 -9.86 -16.10
C GLN A 29 -4.28 -9.37 -16.37
N PRO A 30 -3.46 -10.10 -17.14
CA PRO A 30 -2.10 -9.68 -17.43
C PRO A 30 -2.14 -8.26 -18.02
N THR A 31 -1.40 -7.34 -17.41
CA THR A 31 -1.23 -5.98 -17.92
C THR A 31 0.22 -5.76 -18.26
N ASP A 32 0.53 -4.72 -19.04
CA ASP A 32 1.91 -4.30 -19.20
C ASP A 32 2.51 -3.96 -17.82
N SER A 33 3.80 -4.23 -17.65
CA SER A 33 4.51 -3.83 -16.43
C SER A 33 4.41 -2.32 -16.27
N ARG A 34 4.14 -1.91 -15.03
CA ARG A 34 4.06 -0.49 -14.66
C ARG A 34 5.38 0.05 -14.16
N ILE A 35 6.48 -0.69 -14.33
CA ILE A 35 7.82 -0.31 -13.91
C ILE A 35 8.74 -0.24 -15.14
N ASN A 36 9.45 0.87 -15.27
CA ASN A 36 10.46 1.08 -16.31
C ASN A 36 11.72 1.67 -15.68
N GLY A 37 12.68 0.79 -15.40
CA GLY A 37 13.87 1.15 -14.61
C GLY A 37 13.45 1.71 -13.25
N ASN A 38 13.98 2.87 -12.88
CA ASN A 38 13.79 3.46 -11.55
C ASN A 38 12.46 4.22 -11.38
N TYR A 39 11.53 4.06 -12.33
CA TYR A 39 10.27 4.78 -12.35
C TYR A 39 9.10 3.83 -12.54
N TYR A 40 7.98 4.23 -12.00
CA TYR A 40 6.69 3.78 -12.47
C TYR A 40 6.42 4.37 -13.86
N THR A 41 5.58 3.73 -14.67
CA THR A 41 5.19 4.24 -15.99
C THR A 41 4.01 5.22 -15.92
N PHE A 42 3.41 5.37 -14.74
CA PHE A 42 2.23 6.18 -14.50
C PHE A 42 2.54 7.45 -13.71
N THR A 43 1.69 8.45 -13.90
CA THR A 43 1.64 9.73 -13.18
C THR A 43 0.87 9.64 -11.87
N GLY A 44 0.89 10.70 -11.06
CA GLY A 44 0.06 10.79 -9.85
C GLY A 44 -1.44 10.70 -10.12
N GLU A 45 -1.92 11.31 -11.21
CA GLU A 45 -3.34 11.23 -11.58
C GLU A 45 -3.76 9.82 -11.99
N GLU A 46 -2.93 9.13 -12.78
CA GLU A 46 -3.18 7.74 -13.15
C GLU A 46 -3.13 6.82 -11.93
N PHE A 47 -2.17 7.02 -11.02
CA PHE A 47 -2.11 6.30 -9.76
C PHE A 47 -3.41 6.45 -8.95
N LYS A 48 -3.93 7.69 -8.79
CA LYS A 48 -5.22 7.95 -8.14
C LYS A 48 -6.33 7.12 -8.75
N ASN A 49 -6.42 7.09 -10.08
CA ASN A 49 -7.47 6.36 -10.79
C ASN A 49 -7.35 4.85 -10.54
N TYR A 50 -6.16 4.27 -10.74
CA TYR A 50 -5.92 2.84 -10.50
C TYR A 50 -6.15 2.44 -9.04
N PHE A 51 -5.73 3.27 -8.08
CA PHE A 51 -5.93 3.03 -6.65
C PHE A 51 -7.43 3.03 -6.30
N ASN A 52 -8.18 4.01 -6.80
CA ASN A 52 -9.62 4.12 -6.55
C ASN A 52 -10.42 2.98 -7.18
N GLU A 53 -9.92 2.41 -8.28
CA GLU A 53 -10.44 1.16 -8.87
C GLU A 53 -10.09 -0.05 -8.01
N ALA A 54 -8.83 -0.18 -7.57
CA ALA A 54 -8.33 -1.30 -6.78
C ALA A 54 -9.00 -1.42 -5.40
N VAL A 55 -9.22 -0.29 -4.71
CA VAL A 55 -9.95 -0.25 -3.42
C VAL A 55 -11.43 -0.63 -3.58
N GLY A 56 -12.02 -0.37 -4.74
CA GLY A 56 -13.45 -0.59 -5.01
C GLY A 56 -14.35 0.27 -4.12
N SER A 57 -14.93 -0.34 -3.08
CA SER A 57 -15.77 0.34 -2.09
C SER A 57 -14.95 0.78 -0.87
N GLY A 58 -15.01 2.07 -0.55
CA GLY A 58 -14.32 2.68 0.59
C GLY A 58 -13.97 4.14 0.33
N SER A 59 -13.19 4.72 1.23
CA SER A 59 -12.60 6.04 1.04
C SER A 59 -11.62 6.01 -0.12
N LYS A 60 -11.60 7.10 -0.89
CA LYS A 60 -10.88 7.23 -2.15
C LYS A 60 -9.98 8.45 -2.11
N ILE A 61 -8.94 8.43 -2.93
CA ILE A 61 -8.15 9.62 -3.20
C ILE A 61 -9.02 10.57 -4.03
N ASN A 62 -9.34 11.73 -3.46
CA ASN A 62 -10.11 12.76 -4.15
C ASN A 62 -9.22 13.55 -5.11
N LYS A 63 -8.06 13.98 -4.60
CA LYS A 63 -7.11 14.82 -5.31
C LYS A 63 -5.70 14.27 -5.10
N PHE A 64 -4.87 14.28 -6.13
CA PHE A 64 -3.47 13.82 -6.01
C PHE A 64 -2.60 14.67 -6.91
N GLU A 65 -2.47 15.94 -6.52
CA GLU A 65 -1.68 16.93 -7.25
C GLU A 65 -0.28 17.04 -6.65
N GLY A 66 0.73 16.95 -7.51
CA GLY A 66 2.12 17.07 -7.12
C GLY A 66 2.45 18.52 -6.81
N LYS A 67 2.98 18.77 -5.61
CA LYS A 67 3.52 20.08 -5.23
C LYS A 67 5.03 20.00 -5.21
N LYS A 68 5.70 20.98 -5.84
CA LYS A 68 7.14 21.10 -5.71
C LYS A 68 7.47 21.35 -4.24
N LEU A 69 8.44 20.63 -3.68
CA LEU A 69 8.91 20.90 -2.33
C LEU A 69 9.60 22.28 -2.31
N GLU A 70 8.93 23.27 -1.72
CA GLU A 70 9.55 24.57 -1.45
C GLU A 70 10.42 24.45 -0.21
N ILE A 71 11.74 24.55 -0.39
CA ILE A 71 12.67 24.60 0.74
C ILE A 71 12.45 25.92 1.48
N ASN A 72 12.09 25.85 2.75
CA ASN A 72 12.10 27.00 3.64
C ASN A 72 13.55 27.51 3.73
N SER A 73 13.88 28.59 3.01
CA SER A 73 15.24 29.11 2.82
C SER A 73 15.84 29.78 4.08
N LYS A 74 15.52 29.30 5.29
CA LYS A 74 16.09 29.82 6.54
C LYS A 74 17.56 29.46 6.72
N TYR A 75 18.10 28.53 5.93
CA TYR A 75 19.51 28.18 5.90
C TYR A 75 20.07 28.37 4.49
N ALA A 76 20.26 29.63 4.09
CA ALA A 76 21.00 29.99 2.89
C ALA A 76 22.43 29.41 3.01
N GLY A 77 22.72 28.33 2.28
CA GLY A 77 24.04 27.69 2.27
C GLY A 77 24.05 26.16 2.17
N ALA A 78 22.91 25.47 2.36
CA ALA A 78 22.83 24.02 2.13
C ALA A 78 22.89 23.72 0.62
N LYS A 79 23.78 22.80 0.20
CA LYS A 79 23.79 22.29 -1.18
C LYS A 79 22.45 21.61 -1.44
N ARG A 80 21.73 22.05 -2.48
CA ARG A 80 20.52 21.37 -2.96
C ARG A 80 20.86 19.92 -3.30
N THR A 81 20.04 19.00 -2.81
CA THR A 81 20.08 17.59 -3.18
C THR A 81 19.08 17.33 -4.31
N GLU A 82 19.26 16.25 -5.07
CA GLU A 82 18.27 15.82 -6.08
C GLU A 82 16.92 15.42 -5.46
N GLU A 83 16.84 15.22 -4.14
CA GLU A 83 15.59 14.97 -3.43
C GLU A 83 14.79 16.25 -3.20
N ASP A 84 15.46 17.39 -3.06
CA ASP A 84 14.85 18.70 -2.79
C ASP A 84 14.10 19.29 -3.99
N ASP A 85 14.39 18.80 -5.21
CA ASP A 85 13.73 19.24 -6.45
C ASP A 85 12.55 18.35 -6.86
N ARG A 86 12.18 17.36 -6.03
CA ARG A 86 11.08 16.43 -6.32
C ARG A 86 9.72 17.06 -6.05
N TYR A 87 8.74 16.56 -6.79
CA TYR A 87 7.33 16.82 -6.56
C TYR A 87 6.80 15.80 -5.58
N LEU A 88 6.09 16.27 -4.55
CA LEU A 88 5.46 15.46 -3.53
C LEU A 88 3.95 15.50 -3.71
N TYR A 89 3.34 14.32 -3.77
CA TYR A 89 1.90 14.13 -3.82
C TYR A 89 1.49 13.63 -2.44
N ILE A 90 0.50 14.25 -1.81
CA ILE A 90 -0.01 13.85 -0.49
C ILE A 90 -1.52 13.91 -0.54
N GLU A 91 -2.19 12.85 -0.09
CA GLU A 91 -3.63 12.85 0.16
C GLU A 91 -3.97 11.92 1.32
N HIS A 92 -5.06 12.23 2.03
CA HIS A 92 -5.53 11.43 3.13
C HIS A 92 -6.73 10.55 2.72
N VAL A 93 -6.67 9.27 3.09
CA VAL A 93 -7.76 8.30 2.91
C VAL A 93 -8.02 7.63 4.26
N ASP A 94 -9.15 7.97 4.88
CA ASP A 94 -9.43 7.65 6.28
C ASP A 94 -8.30 8.16 7.20
N LYS A 95 -7.66 7.24 7.94
CA LYS A 95 -6.51 7.51 8.80
C LYS A 95 -5.16 7.41 8.07
N ASN A 96 -5.15 7.02 6.80
CA ASN A 96 -3.93 6.81 6.04
C ASN A 96 -3.54 8.08 5.29
N MET A 97 -2.26 8.41 5.29
CA MET A 97 -1.65 9.39 4.41
C MET A 97 -0.94 8.65 3.28
N ILE A 98 -1.42 8.81 2.05
CA ILE A 98 -0.77 8.26 0.87
C ILE A 98 0.13 9.35 0.31
N THR A 99 1.40 8.99 0.12
CA THR A 99 2.42 9.90 -0.39
C THR A 99 3.03 9.32 -1.66
N ALA A 100 3.39 10.16 -2.62
CA ALA A 100 4.19 9.74 -3.76
C ALA A 100 5.20 10.81 -4.18
N LYS A 101 6.25 10.41 -4.89
CA LYS A 101 7.30 11.30 -5.38
C LYS A 101 7.44 11.21 -6.89
N SER A 102 7.73 12.33 -7.56
CA SER A 102 8.18 12.36 -8.96
C SER A 102 9.32 13.36 -9.17
N GLN A 103 10.13 13.17 -10.21
CA GLN A 103 11.23 14.10 -10.54
C GLN A 103 10.77 15.38 -11.24
N LYS A 104 9.59 15.37 -11.86
CA LYS A 104 8.98 16.50 -12.56
C LYS A 104 7.50 16.57 -12.26
N GLU A 105 6.90 17.74 -12.43
CA GLU A 105 5.46 17.95 -12.28
C GLU A 105 4.72 17.00 -13.21
N ASN A 106 3.74 16.26 -12.67
CA ASN A 106 2.96 15.26 -13.41
C ASN A 106 3.83 14.25 -14.18
N GLY A 107 5.05 14.00 -13.71
CA GLY A 107 5.95 13.00 -14.25
C GLY A 107 5.65 11.60 -13.75
N PRO A 108 6.35 10.60 -14.31
CA PRO A 108 6.31 9.25 -13.79
C PRO A 108 6.75 9.22 -12.33
N LEU A 109 6.03 8.47 -11.50
CA LEU A 109 6.34 8.37 -10.07
C LEU A 109 7.61 7.53 -9.85
N LEU A 110 8.32 7.75 -8.75
CA LEU A 110 9.51 6.99 -8.36
C LEU A 110 9.32 6.20 -7.06
N GLU A 111 8.33 6.58 -6.27
CA GLU A 111 8.03 6.01 -4.97
C GLU A 111 6.57 6.29 -4.64
N VAL A 112 5.91 5.32 -4.02
CA VAL A 112 4.63 5.48 -3.36
C VAL A 112 4.78 4.96 -1.93
N SER A 113 4.23 5.66 -0.95
CA SER A 113 4.17 5.21 0.43
C SER A 113 2.80 5.44 1.04
N ILE A 114 2.54 4.72 2.13
CA ILE A 114 1.35 4.86 2.95
C ILE A 114 1.77 4.88 4.42
N ASP A 115 1.36 5.92 5.13
CA ASP A 115 1.59 6.09 6.55
C ASP A 115 0.25 6.07 7.29
N PHE A 116 0.14 5.26 8.34
CA PHE A 116 -1.08 5.17 9.14
C PHE A 116 -1.04 6.14 10.32
N GLY A 117 -1.87 7.18 10.26
CA GLY A 117 -2.06 8.14 11.35
C GLY A 117 -2.96 7.57 12.44
N GLY A 118 -2.38 7.07 13.53
CA GLY A 118 -3.13 6.59 14.68
C GLY A 118 -2.29 5.83 15.69
N GLY A 119 -2.93 4.88 16.39
CA GLY A 119 -2.32 4.08 17.43
C GLY A 119 -2.25 4.78 18.79
N GLU A 120 -2.03 3.98 19.83
CA GLU A 120 -1.85 4.44 21.20
C GLU A 120 -0.35 4.59 21.47
N GLU A 121 0.09 5.82 21.72
CA GLU A 121 1.46 6.07 22.16
C GLU A 121 1.63 5.57 23.61
N THR A 122 2.55 4.64 23.80
CA THR A 122 2.94 4.14 25.11
C THR A 122 4.39 4.51 25.39
N LYS A 123 4.65 5.04 26.59
CA LYS A 123 6.02 5.35 27.04
C LYS A 123 6.61 4.15 27.76
N LYS A 124 7.75 3.65 27.28
CA LYS A 124 8.54 2.61 27.93
C LYS A 124 9.91 3.16 28.32
N GLY A 125 9.96 3.85 29.47
CA GLY A 125 11.20 4.44 29.97
C GLY A 125 11.74 5.51 29.01
N SER A 126 12.86 5.20 28.33
CA SER A 126 13.57 6.13 27.44
C SER A 126 13.06 6.16 25.98
N PHE A 127 12.02 5.40 25.63
CA PHE A 127 11.45 5.42 24.27
C PHE A 127 9.92 5.42 24.28
N SER A 128 9.33 5.98 23.22
CA SER A 128 7.91 5.85 22.87
C SER A 128 7.72 4.67 21.90
N GLU A 129 6.61 3.97 22.05
CA GLU A 129 6.16 2.87 21.19
C GLU A 129 4.70 3.12 20.83
N ILE A 130 4.38 3.10 19.54
CA ILE A 130 2.99 3.22 19.07
C ILE A 130 2.40 1.82 18.91
N LYS A 131 1.27 1.57 19.59
CA LYS A 131 0.53 0.31 19.47
C LYS A 131 -0.69 0.48 18.59
N TYR A 132 -0.90 -0.47 17.69
CA TYR A 132 -2.05 -0.50 16.79
C TYR A 132 -2.96 -1.67 17.11
N THR A 133 -4.26 -1.46 16.98
CA THR A 133 -5.25 -2.54 17.08
C THR A 133 -5.25 -3.40 15.81
N LYS A 134 -5.80 -4.61 15.92
CA LYS A 134 -5.97 -5.49 14.75
C LYS A 134 -6.83 -4.85 13.65
N GLY A 135 -7.84 -4.05 14.02
CA GLY A 135 -8.67 -3.32 13.07
C GLY A 135 -7.86 -2.30 12.27
N GLU A 136 -7.03 -1.52 12.95
CA GLU A 136 -6.15 -0.51 12.32
C GLU A 136 -5.12 -1.15 11.39
N ILE A 137 -4.52 -2.28 11.80
CA ILE A 137 -3.59 -3.04 10.95
C ILE A 137 -4.30 -3.56 9.69
N ASN A 138 -5.54 -4.02 9.82
CA ASN A 138 -6.32 -4.48 8.67
C ASN A 138 -6.70 -3.34 7.72
N ASP A 139 -7.01 -2.16 8.25
CA ASP A 139 -7.31 -0.97 7.46
C ASP A 139 -6.08 -0.54 6.65
N LEU A 140 -4.89 -0.53 7.28
CA LEU A 140 -3.64 -0.31 6.56
C LEU A 140 -3.41 -1.39 5.50
N LYS A 141 -3.57 -2.68 5.85
CA LYS A 141 -3.38 -3.79 4.91
C LYS A 141 -4.23 -3.62 3.66
N LYS A 142 -5.50 -3.24 3.81
CA LYS A 142 -6.42 -3.00 2.69
C LYS A 142 -5.84 -2.01 1.68
N TYR A 143 -5.40 -0.84 2.16
CA TYR A 143 -4.89 0.22 1.29
C TYR A 143 -3.48 -0.08 0.78
N ALA A 144 -2.63 -0.71 1.58
CA ALA A 144 -1.30 -1.15 1.17
C ALA A 144 -1.38 -2.25 0.08
N SER A 145 -2.32 -3.20 0.19
CA SER A 145 -2.59 -4.19 -0.86
C SER A 145 -3.07 -3.53 -2.15
N ALA A 146 -3.91 -2.49 -2.06
CA ALA A 146 -4.35 -1.74 -3.24
C ALA A 146 -3.16 -1.01 -3.91
N ILE A 147 -2.26 -0.40 -3.14
CA ILE A 147 -1.03 0.22 -3.67
C ILE A 147 -0.16 -0.84 -4.35
N PHE A 148 0.05 -1.99 -3.71
CA PHE A 148 0.80 -3.10 -4.29
C PHE A 148 0.20 -3.53 -5.62
N ASP A 149 -1.13 -3.68 -5.71
CA ASP A 149 -1.81 -4.08 -6.93
C ASP A 149 -1.68 -3.06 -8.07
N VAL A 150 -1.63 -1.77 -7.72
CA VAL A 150 -1.40 -0.71 -8.70
C VAL A 150 0.05 -0.72 -9.19
N CYS A 151 1.02 -0.87 -8.29
CA CYS A 151 2.44 -0.78 -8.59
C CYS A 151 3.01 -2.07 -9.22
N GLU A 152 2.44 -3.23 -8.88
CA GLU A 152 2.83 -4.56 -9.36
C GLU A 152 1.58 -5.36 -9.83
N PRO A 153 1.03 -5.02 -11.00
CA PRO A 153 -0.21 -5.63 -11.50
C PRO A 153 -0.02 -7.09 -11.95
N ASN A 154 1.23 -7.55 -12.14
CA ASN A 154 1.53 -8.87 -12.69
C ASN A 154 1.92 -9.91 -11.64
N VAL A 155 2.03 -9.51 -10.37
CA VAL A 155 2.27 -10.44 -9.26
C VAL A 155 0.99 -10.60 -8.44
N GLU A 156 0.74 -11.84 -8.00
CA GLU A 156 -0.37 -12.15 -7.10
C GLU A 156 -0.24 -11.39 -5.78
N THR A 157 -1.30 -10.67 -5.42
CA THR A 157 -1.42 -9.90 -4.17
C THR A 157 -1.13 -10.74 -2.93
N LYS A 158 -1.41 -12.05 -2.99
CA LYS A 158 -1.17 -12.98 -1.89
C LYS A 158 0.27 -12.98 -1.39
N GLN A 159 1.26 -12.80 -2.28
CA GLN A 159 2.67 -12.74 -1.85
C GLN A 159 2.93 -11.52 -0.95
N PHE A 160 2.32 -10.38 -1.29
CA PHE A 160 2.37 -9.18 -0.48
C PHE A 160 1.63 -9.37 0.85
N GLU A 161 0.43 -9.95 0.82
CA GLU A 161 -0.35 -10.20 2.03
C GLU A 161 0.36 -11.13 3.02
N GLU A 162 1.04 -12.17 2.53
CA GLU A 162 1.85 -13.07 3.34
C GLU A 162 3.06 -12.37 3.96
N PHE A 163 3.70 -11.44 3.25
CA PHE A 163 4.75 -10.59 3.81
C PHE A 163 4.18 -9.64 4.89
N PHE A 164 3.06 -8.98 4.59
CA PHE A 164 2.39 -8.08 5.52
C PHE A 164 2.04 -8.81 6.81
N ASP A 165 1.36 -9.95 6.74
CA ASP A 165 0.91 -10.71 7.92
C ASP A 165 2.10 -11.14 8.80
N LYS A 166 3.21 -11.58 8.18
CA LYS A 166 4.45 -11.92 8.91
C LYS A 166 5.02 -10.76 9.71
N CYS A 167 4.84 -9.52 9.24
CA CYS A 167 5.32 -8.35 9.95
C CYS A 167 4.53 -8.07 11.25
N PHE A 168 3.32 -8.63 11.38
CA PHE A 168 2.43 -8.40 12.53
C PHE A 168 2.09 -9.67 13.32
N ASP A 169 2.72 -10.82 13.02
CA ASP A 169 2.43 -12.14 13.65
C ASP A 169 3.03 -12.34 15.06
N GLY A 170 3.70 -11.34 15.67
CA GLY A 170 3.91 -11.35 17.14
C GLY A 170 5.18 -10.71 17.72
N ARG A 171 4.97 -10.13 18.91
CA ARG A 171 5.86 -9.69 20.02
C ARG A 171 6.97 -8.67 19.78
N VAL A 172 7.45 -8.43 18.57
CA VAL A 172 8.43 -7.36 18.32
C VAL A 172 7.98 -6.55 17.12
N LEU A 173 7.51 -5.31 17.36
CA LEU A 173 7.45 -4.29 16.32
C LEU A 173 8.88 -4.11 15.81
N THR A 174 9.17 -4.75 14.68
CA THR A 174 10.49 -4.75 14.07
C THR A 174 10.73 -3.36 13.51
N THR A 175 11.93 -2.81 13.74
CA THR A 175 12.17 -1.39 13.48
C THR A 175 11.98 -1.04 12.01
N THR A 176 12.48 -1.90 11.13
CA THR A 176 12.30 -1.84 9.68
C THR A 176 12.31 -3.26 9.12
N GLN A 177 11.39 -3.58 8.21
CA GLN A 177 11.37 -4.82 7.43
C GLN A 177 11.47 -4.49 5.94
N GLU A 178 12.19 -5.31 5.18
CA GLU A 178 12.32 -5.13 3.73
C GLU A 178 12.05 -6.45 3.00
N LYS A 179 11.36 -6.37 1.87
CA LYS A 179 11.09 -7.51 1.01
C LYS A 179 11.01 -7.11 -0.46
N GLU A 180 11.68 -7.87 -1.32
CA GLU A 180 11.47 -7.79 -2.76
C GLU A 180 10.33 -8.73 -3.17
N ILE A 181 9.36 -8.20 -3.93
CA ILE A 181 8.22 -8.93 -4.49
C ILE A 181 8.03 -8.42 -5.92
N GLY A 182 8.23 -9.29 -6.91
CA GLY A 182 8.19 -8.90 -8.32
C GLY A 182 9.31 -7.94 -8.71
N ASP A 183 8.92 -6.79 -9.26
CA ASP A 183 9.78 -5.68 -9.60
C ASP A 183 9.81 -4.58 -8.52
N LEU A 184 9.18 -4.81 -7.36
CA LEU A 184 9.17 -3.90 -6.23
C LEU A 184 10.12 -4.32 -5.10
N LYS A 185 10.76 -3.32 -4.49
CA LYS A 185 11.23 -3.38 -3.11
C LYS A 185 10.20 -2.70 -2.21
N ILE A 186 9.80 -3.41 -1.16
CA ILE A 186 8.80 -2.96 -0.18
C ILE A 186 9.50 -2.84 1.17
N THR A 187 9.36 -1.68 1.82
CA THR A 187 9.90 -1.42 3.15
C THR A 187 8.77 -1.08 4.12
N LEU A 188 8.75 -1.69 5.30
CA LEU A 188 7.84 -1.35 6.40
C LEU A 188 8.65 -0.79 7.58
N VAL A 189 8.32 0.41 8.01
CA VAL A 189 8.81 1.02 9.26
C VAL A 189 7.69 0.94 10.28
N SER A 190 7.96 0.40 11.47
CA SER A 190 6.91 0.20 12.51
C SER A 190 7.26 0.70 13.91
N ARG A 191 8.50 1.19 14.13
CA ARG A 191 8.95 1.62 15.47
C ARG A 191 8.34 2.95 15.91
N GLU A 192 8.45 3.96 15.07
CA GLU A 192 8.12 5.35 15.39
C GLU A 192 6.88 5.85 14.63
N LYS A 193 6.56 5.16 13.54
CA LYS A 193 5.41 5.36 12.67
C LYS A 193 5.09 4.02 12.02
N LEU A 194 3.92 3.89 11.42
CA LEU A 194 3.53 2.71 10.67
C LEU A 194 3.45 3.08 9.19
N GLU A 195 4.60 3.02 8.53
CA GLU A 195 4.77 3.44 7.15
C GLU A 195 5.22 2.28 6.27
N MET A 196 4.59 2.12 5.12
CA MET A 196 5.01 1.19 4.09
C MET A 196 5.36 1.93 2.80
N THR A 197 6.52 1.62 2.24
CA THR A 197 7.07 2.27 1.05
C THR A 197 7.28 1.24 -0.06
N PHE A 198 6.89 1.61 -1.27
CA PHE A 198 6.95 0.79 -2.47
C PHE A 198 7.83 1.52 -3.49
N VAL A 199 8.93 0.90 -3.89
CA VAL A 199 9.86 1.45 -4.89
C VAL A 199 10.21 0.40 -5.96
N PRO A 200 10.44 0.81 -7.22
CA PRO A 200 11.03 -0.06 -8.23
C PRO A 200 12.39 -0.61 -7.78
N LYS A 201 12.60 -1.94 -7.86
CA LYS A 201 13.80 -2.62 -7.34
C LYS A 201 15.11 -2.20 -8.01
N THR A 202 15.05 -1.67 -9.22
CA THR A 202 16.26 -1.23 -9.95
C THR A 202 16.87 0.03 -9.34
N GLN A 203 16.16 0.69 -8.42
CA GLN A 203 16.65 1.83 -7.67
C GLN A 203 17.78 1.37 -6.73
N LYS A 204 19.02 1.43 -7.23
CA LYS A 204 20.21 1.30 -6.38
C LYS A 204 20.25 2.51 -5.46
N PHE A 205 19.90 2.33 -4.19
CA PHE A 205 20.25 3.27 -3.13
C PHE A 205 21.78 3.39 -3.13
N LYS A 206 22.31 4.56 -3.50
CA LYS A 206 23.73 4.88 -3.38
C LYS A 206 24.00 5.47 -2.00
#